data_AF-A0A2V8R7W3-F1
#
_entry.id   AF-A0A2V8R7W3-F1
#
_cell.length_a   1.000
_cell.length_b   1.000
_cell.length_c   1.000
_cell.angle_alpha   90.00
_cell.angle_beta   90.00
_cell.angle_gamma   90.00
#
_symmetry.space_group_name_H-M   'P 1'
#
loop_
_entity.id
_entity.type
_entity.pdbx_description
1 polymer ?
#
loop_
_entity_poly.entity_id
_entity_poly.type
_entity_poly.pdbx_seq_one_letter_code
_entity_poly.pdbx_strand_id
1 'polypeptide(L)'
;WGLAQQYVLQGFINRRAQLVLGRGWLSVLLVAAVFSALHLPNVWLAVATFTGGVVWAVVYQRAPNLFALAVSHALMTWVIVSTLPPAAFHHLRIGFKYFG
;
A
#
# COMPACT_ATOMS: atom_id res chain seq x y z
N TRP A 1 -6.44 2.07 -10.77
CA TRP A 1 -5.28 2.45 -9.92
C TRP A 1 -4.91 1.34 -8.93
N GLY A 2 -5.83 0.81 -8.12
CA GLY A 2 -5.53 -0.16 -7.06
C GLY A 2 -4.89 -1.46 -7.54
N LEU A 3 -5.36 -2.03 -8.66
CA LEU A 3 -4.75 -3.22 -9.28
C LEU A 3 -3.30 -2.99 -9.69
N ALA A 4 -3.00 -1.85 -10.34
CA ALA A 4 -1.65 -1.52 -10.76
C ALA A 4 -0.71 -1.36 -9.56
N GLN A 5 -1.16 -0.68 -8.50
CA GLN A 5 -0.39 -0.56 -7.26
C GLN A 5 -0.15 -1.92 -6.60
N GLN A 6 -1.18 -2.76 -6.47
CA GLN A 6 -1.03 -4.10 -5.88
C GLN A 6 -0.14 -5.01 -6.75
N TYR A 7 -0.18 -4.87 -8.08
CA TYR A 7 0.68 -5.64 -8.98
C TYR A 7 2.15 -5.29 -8.74
N VAL A 8 2.49 -4.00 -8.74
CA VAL A 8 3.86 -3.55 -8.48
C VAL A 8 4.28 -3.96 -7.05
N LEU A 9 3.44 -3.71 -6.07
CA LEU A 9 3.80 -3.93 -4.67
C LEU A 9 3.90 -5.41 -4.31
N GLN A 10 2.93 -6.23 -4.69
CA GLN A 10 2.83 -7.63 -4.27
C GLN A 10 3.34 -8.58 -5.35
N GLY A 11 2.91 -8.39 -6.59
CA GLY A 11 3.31 -9.22 -7.73
C GLY A 11 4.78 -9.08 -8.10
N PHE A 12 5.34 -7.86 -7.97
CA PHE A 12 6.73 -7.59 -8.35
C PHE A 12 7.67 -7.44 -7.14
N ILE A 13 7.41 -6.47 -6.25
CA ILE A 13 8.32 -6.12 -5.14
C ILE A 13 8.32 -7.22 -4.06
N ASN A 14 7.15 -7.61 -3.54
CA ASN A 14 7.07 -8.61 -2.47
C ASN A 14 7.67 -9.96 -2.90
N ARG A 15 7.41 -10.41 -4.14
CA ARG A 15 8.04 -11.64 -4.67
C ARG A 15 9.57 -11.54 -4.71
N ARG A 16 10.13 -10.41 -5.15
CA ARG A 16 11.59 -10.19 -5.16
C ARG A 16 12.17 -10.08 -3.75
N ALA A 17 11.48 -9.38 -2.86
CA ALA A 17 11.85 -9.29 -1.46
C ALA A 17 11.91 -10.68 -0.82
N GLN A 18 10.98 -11.58 -1.14
CA GLN A 18 10.99 -12.96 -0.66
C GLN A 18 12.15 -13.78 -1.24
N LEU A 19 12.60 -13.51 -2.46
CA LEU A 19 13.78 -14.18 -3.03
C LEU A 19 15.08 -13.78 -2.32
N VAL A 20 15.18 -12.52 -1.88
CA VAL A 20 16.41 -11.98 -1.25
C VAL A 20 16.41 -12.16 0.27
N LEU A 21 15.28 -11.92 0.93
CA LEU A 21 15.14 -11.88 2.39
C LEU A 21 14.38 -13.08 2.97
N GLY A 22 13.86 -13.96 2.10
CA GLY A 22 12.95 -15.02 2.51
C GLY A 22 11.50 -14.56 2.72
N ARG A 23 10.61 -15.54 2.85
CA ARG A 23 9.22 -15.31 3.27
C ARG A 23 9.20 -14.96 4.76
N GLY A 24 8.33 -14.04 5.17
CA GLY A 24 8.21 -13.59 6.56
C GLY A 24 8.26 -12.08 6.72
N TRP A 25 8.46 -11.65 7.97
CA TRP A 25 8.30 -10.25 8.37
C TRP A 25 9.28 -9.28 7.72
N LEU A 26 10.51 -9.70 7.41
CA LEU A 26 11.48 -8.81 6.74
C LEU A 26 11.00 -8.37 5.35
N SER A 27 10.52 -9.31 4.53
CA SER A 27 9.96 -8.97 3.21
C SER A 27 8.64 -8.21 3.32
N VAL A 28 7.80 -8.50 4.31
CA VAL A 28 6.57 -7.75 4.61
C VAL A 28 6.88 -6.28 4.95
N LEU A 29 7.80 -6.05 5.90
CA LEU A 29 8.15 -4.71 6.37
C LEU A 29 8.84 -3.91 5.28
N LEU A 30 9.69 -4.52 4.45
CA LEU A 30 10.27 -3.85 3.28
C LEU A 30 9.19 -3.37 2.31
N VAL A 31 8.24 -4.23 1.98
CA VAL A 31 7.13 -3.90 1.07
C VAL A 31 6.29 -2.75 1.64
N ALA A 32 5.93 -2.82 2.93
CA ALA A 32 5.19 -1.77 3.60
C ALA A 32 5.96 -0.44 3.63
N ALA A 33 7.26 -0.47 3.93
CA ALA A 33 8.11 0.71 3.95
C ALA A 33 8.21 1.37 2.57
N VAL A 34 8.38 0.59 1.51
CA VAL A 34 8.39 1.12 0.13
C VAL A 34 7.06 1.78 -0.20
N PHE A 35 5.94 1.15 0.12
CA PHE A 35 4.62 1.72 -0.16
C PHE A 35 4.40 3.03 0.61
N SER A 36 4.74 3.05 1.90
CA SER A 36 4.70 4.25 2.74
C SER A 36 5.55 5.39 2.19
N ALA A 37 6.80 5.10 1.81
CA ALA A 37 7.74 6.10 1.31
C ALA A 37 7.23 6.78 0.02
N LEU A 38 6.57 6.03 -0.86
CA LEU A 38 5.98 6.57 -2.09
C LEU A 38 4.81 7.55 -1.85
N HIS A 39 4.25 7.58 -0.65
CA HIS A 39 3.16 8.48 -0.28
C HIS A 39 3.62 9.72 0.50
N LEU A 40 4.92 9.86 0.73
CA LEU A 40 5.47 11.09 1.26
C LEU A 40 5.28 12.26 0.25
N PRO A 41 5.20 13.51 0.75
CA PRO A 41 5.33 13.95 2.15
C PRO A 41 4.03 13.84 2.98
N ASN A 42 2.97 13.23 2.45
CA ASN A 42 1.69 13.12 3.15
C ASN A 42 1.76 12.08 4.28
N VAL A 43 2.13 12.53 5.48
CA VAL A 43 2.42 11.65 6.63
C VAL A 43 1.22 10.77 6.99
N TRP A 44 0.01 11.30 7.00
CA TRP A 44 -1.21 10.53 7.30
C TRP A 44 -1.45 9.42 6.28
N LEU A 45 -1.26 9.73 4.99
CA LEU A 45 -1.37 8.74 3.93
C LEU A 45 -0.23 7.74 3.96
N ALA A 46 0.99 8.16 4.32
CA ALA A 46 2.13 7.27 4.51
C ALA A 46 1.88 6.26 5.64
N VAL A 47 1.34 6.69 6.79
CA VAL A 47 0.96 5.78 7.89
C VAL A 47 -0.13 4.80 7.47
N ALA A 48 -1.16 5.28 6.75
CA ALA A 48 -2.23 4.43 6.25
C ALA A 48 -1.71 3.39 5.25
N THR A 49 -0.84 3.80 4.33
CA THR A 49 -0.26 2.91 3.31
C THR A 49 0.78 1.97 3.90
N PHE A 50 1.54 2.35 4.94
CA PHE A 50 2.38 1.42 5.69
C PHE A 50 1.53 0.29 6.30
N THR A 51 0.46 0.66 7.01
CA THR A 51 -0.45 -0.29 7.66
C THR A 51 -1.11 -1.22 6.66
N GLY A 52 -1.66 -0.66 5.57
CA GLY A 52 -2.25 -1.45 4.48
C GLY A 52 -1.21 -2.34 3.78
N GLY A 53 0.00 -1.83 3.57
CA GLY A 53 1.13 -2.55 3.00
C GLY A 53 1.52 -3.78 3.82
N VAL A 54 1.57 -3.67 5.16
CA VAL A 54 1.79 -4.80 6.07
C VAL A 54 0.68 -5.84 5.89
N VAL A 55 -0.59 -5.42 6.01
CA VAL A 55 -1.75 -6.32 5.93
C VAL A 55 -1.77 -7.07 4.60
N TRP A 56 -1.68 -6.36 3.48
CA TRP A 56 -1.74 -6.98 2.16
C TRP A 56 -0.50 -7.83 1.85
N ALA A 57 0.69 -7.46 2.32
CA ALA A 57 1.88 -8.29 2.13
C ALA A 57 1.79 -9.60 2.91
N VAL A 58 1.30 -9.57 4.16
CA VAL A 58 1.03 -10.78 4.96
C VAL A 58 -0.01 -11.66 4.27
N VAL A 59 -1.13 -11.08 3.82
CA VAL A 59 -2.18 -11.82 3.11
C VAL A 59 -1.66 -12.41 1.81
N TYR A 60 -0.93 -11.65 0.99
CA TYR A 60 -0.37 -12.12 -0.28
C TYR A 60 0.62 -13.27 -0.08
N GLN A 61 1.46 -13.21 0.97
CA GLN A 61 2.38 -14.29 1.29
C GLN A 61 1.66 -15.58 1.66
N ARG A 62 0.45 -15.53 2.23
CA ARG A 62 -0.36 -16.71 2.56
C ARG A 62 -1.21 -17.19 1.39
N ALA A 63 -1.85 -16.26 0.70
CA ALA A 63 -2.77 -16.49 -0.41
C ALA A 63 -2.50 -15.46 -1.53
N PRO A 64 -1.67 -15.79 -2.53
CA PRO A 64 -1.21 -14.84 -3.55
C PRO A 64 -2.28 -14.55 -4.61
N ASN A 65 -3.40 -13.96 -4.22
CA ASN A 65 -4.49 -13.57 -5.10
C ASN A 65 -4.49 -12.04 -5.32
N LEU A 66 -4.02 -11.63 -6.50
CA LEU A 66 -3.85 -10.22 -6.82
C LEU A 66 -5.19 -9.47 -6.98
N PHE A 67 -6.19 -10.12 -7.56
CA PHE A 67 -7.49 -9.51 -7.80
C PHE A 67 -8.23 -9.24 -6.49
N ALA A 68 -8.18 -10.19 -5.55
CA ALA A 68 -8.75 -10.02 -4.22
C ALA A 68 -8.12 -8.82 -3.48
N LEU A 69 -6.79 -8.68 -3.55
CA LEU A 69 -6.11 -7.51 -2.96
C LEU A 69 -6.47 -6.21 -3.65
N ALA A 70 -6.59 -6.21 -4.99
CA ALA A 70 -6.99 -5.02 -5.74
C ALA A 70 -8.41 -4.56 -5.38
N VAL A 71 -9.35 -5.50 -5.24
CA VAL A 71 -10.73 -5.21 -4.80
C VAL A 71 -10.73 -4.70 -3.36
N SER A 72 -10.02 -5.37 -2.45
CA SER A 72 -9.89 -4.93 -1.05
C SER A 72 -9.32 -3.51 -0.95
N HIS A 73 -8.29 -3.20 -1.74
CA HIS A 73 -7.68 -1.86 -1.79
C HIS A 73 -8.66 -0.80 -2.30
N ALA A 74 -9.39 -1.11 -3.38
CA ALA A 74 -10.40 -0.22 -3.93
C ALA A 74 -11.52 0.07 -2.92
N LEU A 75 -12.03 -0.96 -2.25
CA LEU A 75 -13.07 -0.83 -1.23
C LEU A 75 -12.60 0.00 -0.03
N MET A 76 -11.41 -0.29 0.50
CA MET A 76 -10.82 0.48 1.60
C MET A 76 -10.72 1.98 1.24
N THR A 77 -10.22 2.28 0.05
CA THR A 77 -10.06 3.66 -0.41
C THR A 77 -11.40 4.35 -0.59
N TRP A 78 -12.38 3.63 -1.15
CA TRP A 78 -13.74 4.14 -1.29
C TRP A 78 -14.35 4.49 0.08
N VAL A 79 -14.26 3.58 1.06
CA VAL A 79 -14.71 3.84 2.43
C VAL A 79 -14.03 5.07 3.01
N ILE A 80 -12.71 5.19 2.90
CA ILE A 80 -11.96 6.35 3.42
C ILE A 80 -12.45 7.65 2.77
N VAL A 81 -12.53 7.70 1.44
CA VAL A 81 -12.91 8.92 0.72
C VAL A 81 -14.38 9.29 0.93
N SER A 82 -15.25 8.31 1.17
CA SER A 82 -16.68 8.56 1.40
C SER A 82 -17.04 8.89 2.85
N THR A 83 -16.18 8.56 3.82
CA THR A 83 -16.49 8.73 5.25
C THR A 83 -15.66 9.78 5.96
N LEU A 84 -14.44 10.06 5.47
CA LEU A 84 -13.53 11.01 6.11
C LEU A 84 -13.47 12.33 5.33
N PRO A 85 -13.31 13.47 6.03
CA PRO A 85 -13.17 14.74 5.35
C PRO A 85 -11.90 14.75 4.47
N PRO A 86 -11.92 15.37 3.28
CA PRO A 86 -10.77 15.36 2.36
C PRO A 86 -9.45 15.89 2.98
N ALA A 87 -9.56 16.77 3.96
CA ALA A 87 -8.43 17.31 4.73
C ALA A 87 -7.68 16.25 5.54
N ALA A 88 -8.35 15.15 5.97
CA ALA A 88 -7.75 14.11 6.80
C ALA A 88 -6.53 13.45 6.13
N PHE A 89 -6.52 13.38 4.80
CA PHE A 89 -5.40 12.84 4.03
C PHE A 89 -4.87 13.84 3.00
N HIS A 90 -5.01 15.15 3.21
CA HIS A 90 -4.58 16.18 2.25
C HIS A 90 -4.99 15.85 0.80
N HIS A 91 -6.26 15.48 0.58
CA HIS A 91 -6.80 15.11 -0.74
C HIS A 91 -6.04 13.97 -1.44
N LEU A 92 -5.42 13.07 -0.68
CA LEU A 92 -4.59 11.96 -1.17
C LEU A 92 -3.44 12.43 -2.07
N ARG A 93 -3.00 13.68 -1.92
CA ARG A 93 -1.89 14.25 -2.69
C ARG A 93 -0.57 13.64 -2.21
N ILE A 94 0.30 13.36 -3.16
CA ILE A 94 1.63 12.77 -2.96
C ILE A 94 2.66 13.51 -3.82
N GLY A 95 3.94 13.41 -3.47
CA GLY A 95 5.04 14.07 -4.19
C GLY A 95 4.85 15.58 -4.30
N PHE A 96 5.23 16.17 -5.44
CA PHE A 96 5.13 17.62 -5.65
C PHE A 96 3.69 18.18 -5.55
N LYS A 97 2.68 17.38 -5.91
CA LYS A 97 1.26 17.78 -5.80
C LYS A 97 0.82 18.04 -4.37
N TYR A 98 1.58 17.57 -3.37
CA TYR A 98 1.30 17.88 -1.96
C TYR A 98 1.46 19.37 -1.65
N PHE A 99 2.37 20.08 -2.31
CA PHE A 99 2.74 21.46 -1.98
C PHE A 99 1.91 22.53 -2.73
N GLY A 100 1.07 22.15 -3.68
CA GLY A 100 0.27 23.08 -4.49
C GLY A 100 -0.31 22.40 -5.70
#